data_AF-A0A3C1B3F9-F1
#
_entry.id   AF-A0A3C1B3F9-F1
#
_cell.length_a   1.000
_cell.length_b   1.000
_cell.length_c   1.000
_cell.angle_alpha   90.00
_cell.angle_beta   90.00
_cell.angle_gamma   90.00
#
_symmetry.space_group_name_H-M   'P 1'
#
loop_
_entity.id
_entity.type
_entity.pdbx_description
1 polymer ?
#
loop_
_entity_poly.entity_id
_entity_poly.type
_entity_poly.pdbx_seq_one_letter_code
_entity_poly.pdbx_strand_id
1 'polypeptide(L)'
;MVWYPNLYTVRVSLSKDGQVIDTDTQRFGIRKLEWNARSGLLINGSPVKLRGGCVHESNGPLGAMSFRETEYRRIRILKESGYNAVRGAHDPRSKEFLNACDEIGMYCMEEFTDVWYQNVGTYGYSLYFMEEWEKDLTLMVEKCYNHPSVIMYSIGNEISESSSKKGAELGGRMADLCRKLDDSRPVTMGVNLMLNAMDANGIHIKIGKTAEVHKDDVVDPKSQDKGSAMSGSVAFNILFAVFKGLFVATNSPKTQDRCTREIYSHLDICGYNYGTNCYDLHMKNHPDRLIVATETRPGDTYKNWNYINKYPQMIGDFVWTSWDYLGECGIGIVDYGKNTGFYTKPYPVIIAGSGTHDITGFRDTNAYMQAIVWGVYQKPFIATRQPKYCKKRTHYGLYRQTDAINSWSYEGFEGQKTEAQIYSIGDSIELFLNGRSNGKQKLKKCLARYKLTYEPGLLLAVSYDEAGREIARDTLSSAGKETLITAVAERKTIESGGDDLAYINVTLTDAQGITKPIEKLIRVKIEGDGSLLAVGSGAPRTEERYTGDCFTTYNGRMQVIVRSTENPGSIRITLSSEGLNDQTLEIQSK
;
A
#
# COMPACT_ATOMS: atom_id res chain seq x y z
N MET A 1 13.47 -16.38 10.81
CA MET A 1 13.59 -17.28 9.65
C MET A 1 14.30 -16.49 8.56
N VAL A 2 15.44 -16.98 8.06
CA VAL A 2 16.16 -16.35 6.95
C VAL A 2 15.52 -16.84 5.66
N TRP A 3 15.03 -15.92 4.83
CA TRP A 3 14.42 -16.20 3.55
C TRP A 3 15.46 -16.06 2.45
N TYR A 4 15.63 -17.09 1.61
CA TYR A 4 16.53 -17.05 0.46
C TYR A 4 15.69 -17.12 -0.84
N PRO A 5 15.51 -16.00 -1.56
CA PRO A 5 14.81 -15.98 -2.85
C PRO A 5 15.72 -16.51 -3.97
N ASN A 6 16.11 -17.79 -3.86
CA ASN A 6 16.99 -18.41 -4.85
C ASN A 6 16.24 -18.61 -6.17
N LEU A 7 16.77 -18.00 -7.23
CA LEU A 7 16.23 -18.10 -8.58
C LEU A 7 17.18 -18.91 -9.45
N TYR A 8 16.60 -19.84 -10.20
CA TYR A 8 17.25 -20.66 -11.20
C TYR A 8 16.89 -20.15 -12.58
N THR A 9 17.68 -20.58 -13.57
CA THR A 9 17.44 -20.26 -14.97
C THR A 9 17.35 -21.55 -15.75
N VAL A 10 16.24 -21.75 -16.45
CA VAL A 10 16.11 -22.79 -17.46
C VAL A 10 16.31 -22.15 -18.83
N ARG A 11 17.15 -22.78 -19.65
CA ARG A 11 17.30 -22.44 -21.06
C ARG A 11 16.70 -23.59 -21.87
N VAL A 12 15.71 -23.28 -22.69
CA VAL A 12 15.05 -24.24 -23.58
C VAL A 12 15.47 -23.92 -25.00
N SER A 13 15.97 -24.91 -25.73
CA SER A 13 16.38 -24.74 -27.12
C SER A 13 15.60 -25.72 -28.00
N LEU A 14 15.01 -25.20 -29.08
CA LEU A 14 14.36 -26.01 -30.11
C LEU A 14 15.37 -26.33 -31.20
N SER A 15 15.53 -27.61 -31.53
CA SER A 15 16.46 -28.04 -32.57
C SER A 15 15.74 -28.79 -33.69
N LYS A 16 16.18 -28.54 -34.92
CA LYS A 16 15.77 -29.28 -36.12
C LYS A 16 17.03 -29.67 -36.90
N ASP A 17 17.13 -30.94 -37.27
CA ASP A 17 18.28 -31.50 -38.02
C ASP A 17 19.65 -31.22 -37.38
N GLY A 18 19.70 -31.22 -36.04
CA GLY A 18 20.92 -30.96 -35.27
C GLY A 18 21.28 -29.47 -35.10
N GLN A 19 20.50 -28.55 -35.67
CA GLN A 19 20.68 -27.10 -35.53
C GLN A 19 19.66 -26.51 -34.57
N VAL A 20 20.10 -25.66 -33.64
CA VAL A 20 19.21 -24.85 -32.80
C VAL A 20 18.57 -23.77 -33.66
N ILE A 21 17.24 -23.78 -33.73
CA ILE A 21 16.43 -22.82 -34.51
C ILE A 21 15.73 -21.78 -33.63
N ASP A 22 15.59 -22.06 -32.33
CA ASP A 22 15.03 -21.13 -31.36
C ASP A 22 15.60 -21.40 -29.96
N THR A 23 15.64 -20.38 -29.12
CA THR A 23 16.03 -20.49 -27.72
C THR A 23 15.29 -19.49 -26.86
N ASP A 24 14.72 -19.97 -25.77
CA ASP A 24 14.12 -19.14 -24.73
C ASP A 24 14.80 -19.38 -23.38
N THR A 25 14.73 -18.38 -22.50
CA THR A 25 15.30 -18.43 -21.16
C THR A 25 14.28 -17.95 -20.15
N GLN A 26 13.99 -18.77 -19.15
CA GLN A 26 13.04 -18.44 -18.08
C GLN A 26 13.69 -18.54 -16.71
N ARG A 27 13.41 -17.56 -15.86
CA ARG A 27 13.79 -17.59 -14.45
C ARG A 27 12.64 -18.18 -13.63
N PHE A 28 12.98 -18.99 -12.63
CA PHE A 28 12.00 -19.61 -11.75
C PHE A 28 12.60 -19.87 -10.36
N GLY A 29 11.77 -20.19 -9.38
CA GLY A 29 12.21 -20.59 -8.04
C GLY A 29 11.60 -21.93 -7.62
N ILE A 30 12.35 -22.72 -6.86
CA ILE A 30 11.90 -24.01 -6.35
C ILE A 30 11.37 -23.83 -4.93
N ARG A 31 10.08 -24.02 -4.75
CA ARG A 31 9.40 -23.98 -3.44
C ARG A 31 8.15 -24.84 -3.42
N LYS A 32 7.84 -25.41 -2.25
CA LYS A 32 6.59 -26.14 -1.99
C LYS A 32 5.59 -25.23 -1.28
N LEU A 33 4.37 -25.13 -1.82
CA LEU A 33 3.22 -24.55 -1.13
C LEU A 33 2.38 -25.68 -0.54
N GLU A 34 1.95 -25.50 0.71
CA GLU A 34 0.97 -26.39 1.33
C GLU A 34 -0.01 -25.52 2.11
N TRP A 35 -1.30 -25.80 2.01
CA TRP A 35 -2.33 -25.05 2.72
C TRP A 35 -3.41 -26.00 3.22
N ASN A 36 -3.75 -25.89 4.51
CA ASN A 36 -4.94 -26.51 5.09
C ASN A 36 -5.30 -25.80 6.40
N ALA A 37 -6.55 -25.93 6.84
CA ALA A 37 -7.03 -25.27 8.05
C ALA A 37 -6.27 -25.64 9.34
N ARG A 38 -5.63 -26.81 9.39
CA ARG A 38 -4.88 -27.26 10.57
C ARG A 38 -3.52 -26.57 10.69
N SER A 39 -2.79 -26.43 9.60
CA SER A 39 -1.43 -25.89 9.58
C SER A 39 -1.32 -24.46 9.04
N GLY A 40 -2.42 -23.91 8.51
CA GLY A 40 -2.40 -22.65 7.77
C GLY A 40 -1.65 -22.79 6.45
N LEU A 41 -0.98 -21.71 6.03
CA LEU A 41 -0.09 -21.69 4.87
C LEU A 41 1.33 -22.10 5.29
N LEU A 42 1.87 -23.13 4.63
CA LEU A 42 3.26 -23.54 4.76
C LEU A 42 4.01 -23.26 3.45
N ILE A 43 5.23 -22.75 3.59
CA ILE A 43 6.19 -22.61 2.49
C ILE A 43 7.41 -23.45 2.86
N ASN A 44 7.73 -24.45 2.03
CA ASN A 44 8.81 -25.40 2.32
C ASN A 44 8.67 -26.06 3.71
N GLY A 45 7.44 -26.46 4.06
CA GLY A 45 7.11 -27.07 5.36
C GLY A 45 7.10 -26.11 6.56
N SER A 46 7.42 -24.82 6.36
CA SER A 46 7.47 -23.81 7.42
C SER A 46 6.21 -22.95 7.44
N PRO A 47 5.56 -22.75 8.61
CA PRO A 47 4.40 -21.88 8.71
C PRO A 47 4.71 -20.43 8.36
N VAL A 48 3.85 -19.84 7.52
CA VAL A 48 3.94 -18.44 7.09
C VAL A 48 2.66 -17.71 7.44
N LYS A 49 2.83 -16.52 8.02
CA LYS A 49 1.79 -15.51 8.17
C LYS A 49 2.08 -14.37 7.22
N LEU A 50 1.11 -14.00 6.40
CA LEU A 50 1.25 -12.94 5.41
C LEU A 50 1.04 -11.58 6.10
N ARG A 51 2.11 -10.79 6.14
CA ARG A 51 2.14 -9.36 6.46
C ARG A 51 2.04 -8.63 5.13
N GLY A 52 0.81 -8.59 4.64
CA GLY A 52 0.42 -8.15 3.32
C GLY A 52 0.12 -6.66 3.23
N GLY A 53 0.28 -6.12 2.03
CA GLY A 53 -0.16 -4.78 1.67
C GLY A 53 -0.77 -4.75 0.28
N CYS A 54 -1.87 -4.02 0.12
CA CYS A 54 -2.46 -3.76 -1.20
C CYS A 54 -1.63 -2.68 -1.90
N VAL A 55 -1.37 -2.90 -3.19
CA VAL A 55 -0.59 -2.01 -4.04
C VAL A 55 -1.35 -1.79 -5.35
N HIS A 56 -1.61 -0.52 -5.65
CA HIS A 56 -2.15 -0.06 -6.94
C HIS A 56 -1.06 0.02 -8.02
N GLU A 57 -1.51 0.20 -9.26
CA GLU A 57 -0.67 0.30 -10.45
C GLU A 57 0.18 1.55 -10.54
N SER A 58 -0.29 2.67 -9.97
CA SER A 58 0.40 3.95 -10.10
C SER A 58 1.73 3.98 -9.36
N ASN A 59 2.79 4.38 -10.05
CA ASN A 59 4.17 4.58 -9.61
C ASN A 59 4.45 6.03 -9.18
N GLY A 60 3.47 6.65 -8.53
CA GLY A 60 3.54 8.01 -8.01
C GLY A 60 3.77 9.07 -9.08
N PRO A 61 4.84 9.89 -8.99
CA PRO A 61 5.11 10.92 -9.99
C PRO A 61 5.23 10.40 -11.44
N LEU A 62 5.48 9.10 -11.62
CA LEU A 62 5.56 8.45 -12.94
C LEU A 62 4.21 8.01 -13.53
N GLY A 63 3.09 8.18 -12.81
CA GLY A 63 1.81 7.62 -13.23
C GLY A 63 1.89 6.10 -13.37
N ALA A 64 1.35 5.51 -14.45
CA ALA A 64 1.33 4.05 -14.64
C ALA A 64 2.62 3.46 -15.27
N MET A 65 3.67 4.27 -15.52
CA MET A 65 4.91 3.76 -16.13
C MET A 65 5.60 2.78 -15.17
N SER A 66 5.84 1.55 -15.63
CA SER A 66 6.36 0.44 -14.82
C SER A 66 7.76 0.02 -15.28
N PHE A 67 8.76 0.82 -14.90
CA PHE A 67 10.17 0.49 -15.14
C PHE A 67 10.65 -0.57 -14.13
N ARG A 68 11.64 -1.37 -14.53
CA ARG A 68 12.26 -2.39 -13.67
C ARG A 68 12.72 -1.83 -12.33
N GLU A 69 13.49 -0.74 -12.34
CA GLU A 69 13.98 -0.10 -11.11
C GLU A 69 12.83 0.44 -10.24
N THR A 70 11.77 0.98 -10.85
CA THR A 70 10.61 1.50 -10.12
C THR A 70 9.93 0.41 -9.28
N GLU A 71 9.65 -0.73 -9.89
CA GLU A 71 8.99 -1.84 -9.20
C GLU A 71 9.92 -2.51 -8.18
N TYR A 72 11.20 -2.70 -8.55
CA TYR A 72 12.22 -3.21 -7.63
C TYR A 72 12.33 -2.34 -6.38
N ARG A 73 12.44 -1.02 -6.57
CA ARG A 73 12.49 -0.04 -5.48
C ARG A 73 11.29 -0.13 -4.55
N ARG A 74 10.07 -0.18 -5.11
CA ARG A 74 8.84 -0.29 -4.31
C ARG A 74 8.87 -1.55 -3.45
N ILE A 75 9.08 -2.72 -4.06
CA ILE A 75 9.06 -4.00 -3.35
C ILE A 75 10.17 -4.05 -2.29
N ARG A 76 11.34 -3.48 -2.58
CA ARG A 76 12.46 -3.41 -1.63
C ARG A 76 12.07 -2.60 -0.39
N ILE A 77 11.53 -1.40 -0.59
CA ILE A 77 11.08 -0.53 0.50
C ILE A 77 10.00 -1.21 1.35
N LEU A 78 9.02 -1.87 0.71
CA LEU A 78 8.00 -2.63 1.44
C LEU A 78 8.62 -3.78 2.25
N LYS A 79 9.56 -4.53 1.66
CA LYS A 79 10.26 -5.62 2.35
C LYS A 79 11.03 -5.12 3.57
N GLU A 80 11.79 -4.03 3.42
CA GLU A 80 12.53 -3.36 4.50
C GLU A 80 11.60 -2.82 5.60
N SER A 81 10.39 -2.41 5.23
CA SER A 81 9.36 -1.96 6.18
C SER A 81 8.68 -3.10 6.96
N GLY A 82 8.96 -4.35 6.61
CA GLY A 82 8.50 -5.53 7.33
C GLY A 82 7.44 -6.36 6.61
N TYR A 83 6.95 -5.90 5.46
CA TYR A 83 6.03 -6.67 4.64
C TYR A 83 6.72 -7.95 4.15
N ASN A 84 5.96 -9.03 4.00
CA ASN A 84 6.41 -10.23 3.30
C ASN A 84 5.46 -10.68 2.19
N ALA A 85 4.33 -9.98 2.02
CA ALA A 85 3.39 -10.21 0.94
C ALA A 85 2.85 -8.89 0.37
N VAL A 86 2.43 -8.93 -0.88
CA VAL A 86 1.73 -7.85 -1.59
C VAL A 86 0.54 -8.43 -2.36
N ARG A 87 -0.51 -7.62 -2.51
CA ARG A 87 -1.67 -7.91 -3.36
C ARG A 87 -1.73 -6.85 -4.45
N GLY A 88 -1.75 -7.27 -5.70
CA GLY A 88 -1.99 -6.38 -6.83
C GLY A 88 -3.46 -5.97 -6.85
N ALA A 89 -3.79 -4.79 -6.32
CA ALA A 89 -5.16 -4.34 -6.16
C ALA A 89 -5.49 -3.34 -7.29
N HIS A 90 -6.38 -3.62 -8.24
CA HIS A 90 -7.20 -4.83 -8.45
C HIS A 90 -7.06 -5.36 -9.88
N ASP A 91 -5.81 -5.44 -10.34
CA ASP A 91 -5.44 -5.74 -11.72
C ASP A 91 -4.18 -6.61 -11.80
N PRO A 92 -4.02 -7.36 -12.91
CA PRO A 92 -2.80 -8.11 -13.18
C PRO A 92 -1.60 -7.16 -13.27
N ARG A 93 -0.63 -7.35 -12.38
CA ARG A 93 0.56 -6.50 -12.26
C ARG A 93 1.52 -6.67 -13.43
N SER A 94 2.41 -5.69 -13.63
CA SER A 94 3.44 -5.79 -14.66
C SER A 94 4.40 -6.96 -14.41
N LYS A 95 5.07 -7.45 -15.46
CA LYS A 95 6.14 -8.44 -15.30
C LYS A 95 7.28 -7.92 -14.42
N GLU A 96 7.58 -6.62 -14.46
CA GLU A 96 8.59 -6.02 -13.61
C GLU A 96 8.21 -6.03 -12.13
N PHE A 97 6.92 -5.90 -11.79
CA PHE A 97 6.44 -6.07 -10.42
C PHE A 97 6.65 -7.52 -9.93
N LEU A 98 6.33 -8.51 -10.76
CA LEU A 98 6.51 -9.92 -10.41
C LEU A 98 8.00 -10.31 -10.35
N ASN A 99 8.83 -9.80 -11.27
CA ASN A 99 10.29 -9.95 -11.23
C ASN A 99 10.88 -9.36 -9.95
N ALA A 100 10.45 -8.16 -9.54
CA ALA A 100 10.87 -7.55 -8.29
C ALA A 100 10.47 -8.41 -7.08
N CYS A 101 9.24 -8.95 -7.08
CA CYS A 101 8.79 -9.85 -6.01
C CYS A 101 9.62 -11.13 -5.94
N ASP A 102 9.96 -11.73 -7.08
CA ASP A 102 10.81 -12.91 -7.15
C ASP A 102 12.22 -12.64 -6.61
N GLU A 103 12.84 -11.55 -7.06
CA GLU A 103 14.22 -11.19 -6.71
C GLU A 103 14.39 -10.84 -5.23
N ILE A 104 13.42 -10.13 -4.66
CA ILE A 104 13.46 -9.65 -3.27
C ILE A 104 12.91 -10.70 -2.29
N GLY A 105 12.13 -11.67 -2.78
CA GLY A 105 11.42 -12.65 -1.96
C GLY A 105 10.19 -12.04 -1.27
N MET A 106 9.32 -11.42 -2.06
CA MET A 106 8.00 -10.93 -1.63
C MET A 106 6.92 -11.88 -2.15
N TYR A 107 6.02 -12.36 -1.28
CA TYR A 107 4.88 -13.13 -1.76
C TYR A 107 3.88 -12.25 -2.49
N CYS A 108 3.26 -12.78 -3.53
CA CYS A 108 2.30 -12.06 -4.34
C CYS A 108 0.96 -12.81 -4.38
N MET A 109 -0.11 -12.09 -4.06
CA MET A 109 -1.48 -12.43 -4.45
C MET A 109 -1.77 -11.65 -5.74
N GLU A 110 -1.82 -12.36 -6.86
CA GLU A 110 -2.17 -11.74 -8.14
C GLU A 110 -3.68 -11.73 -8.31
N GLU A 111 -4.24 -10.59 -8.74
CA GLU A 111 -5.68 -10.39 -8.85
C GLU A 111 -6.12 -10.12 -10.28
N PHE A 112 -7.25 -10.71 -10.66
CA PHE A 112 -7.74 -10.65 -12.02
C PHE A 112 -8.44 -9.33 -12.36
N THR A 113 -9.41 -8.90 -11.57
CA THR A 113 -10.25 -7.75 -11.92
C THR A 113 -11.05 -7.23 -10.73
N ASP A 114 -11.39 -5.94 -10.77
CA ASP A 114 -12.34 -5.29 -9.83
C ASP A 114 -13.81 -5.44 -10.27
N VAL A 115 -14.07 -5.95 -11.48
CA VAL A 115 -15.40 -5.93 -12.09
C VAL A 115 -15.72 -7.24 -12.81
N TRP A 116 -16.98 -7.68 -12.73
CA TRP A 116 -17.53 -8.75 -13.58
C TRP A 116 -18.54 -8.16 -14.58
N TYR A 117 -19.78 -8.67 -14.59
CA TYR A 117 -20.77 -8.33 -15.60
C TYR A 117 -21.72 -7.20 -15.17
N GLN A 118 -21.70 -6.76 -13.91
CA GLN A 118 -22.39 -5.53 -13.52
C GLN A 118 -21.51 -4.32 -13.78
N ASN A 119 -22.12 -3.27 -14.32
CA ASN A 119 -21.41 -2.05 -14.64
C ASN A 119 -21.16 -1.23 -13.37
N VAL A 120 -19.88 -1.02 -13.07
CA VAL A 120 -19.37 -0.19 -11.99
C VAL A 120 -18.52 0.94 -12.56
N GLY A 121 -19.11 1.74 -13.44
CA GLY A 121 -18.43 2.87 -14.09
C GLY A 121 -19.16 3.33 -15.35
N THR A 122 -18.60 4.32 -16.05
CA THR A 122 -19.12 4.71 -17.38
C THR A 122 -18.51 3.78 -18.44
N TYR A 123 -17.18 3.70 -18.54
CA TYR A 123 -16.45 2.95 -19.59
C TYR A 123 -15.52 1.87 -19.01
N GLY A 124 -16.04 1.01 -18.13
CA GLY A 124 -15.27 -0.04 -17.46
C GLY A 124 -15.18 -1.37 -18.22
N TYR A 125 -14.33 -2.28 -17.74
CA TYR A 125 -14.14 -3.62 -18.32
C TYR A 125 -15.40 -4.50 -18.31
N SER A 126 -16.41 -4.17 -17.51
CA SER A 126 -17.70 -4.87 -17.48
C SER A 126 -18.40 -4.92 -18.84
N LEU A 127 -18.10 -3.97 -19.75
CA LEU A 127 -18.61 -3.95 -21.13
C LEU A 127 -18.10 -5.12 -21.98
N TYR A 128 -16.92 -5.65 -21.65
CA TYR A 128 -16.23 -6.70 -22.41
C TYR A 128 -16.12 -8.01 -21.61
N PHE A 129 -16.32 -7.95 -20.29
CA PHE A 129 -16.06 -9.05 -19.36
C PHE A 129 -16.64 -10.39 -19.83
N MET A 130 -17.93 -10.46 -20.19
CA MET A 130 -18.55 -11.73 -20.57
C MET A 130 -18.00 -12.33 -21.88
N GLU A 131 -17.40 -11.50 -22.75
CA GLU A 131 -16.77 -11.90 -24.01
C GLU A 131 -15.30 -12.32 -23.78
N GLU A 132 -14.57 -11.63 -22.90
CA GLU A 132 -13.10 -11.72 -22.82
C GLU A 132 -12.57 -12.39 -21.54
N TRP A 133 -13.37 -12.58 -20.48
CA TRP A 133 -12.86 -12.99 -19.16
C TRP A 133 -12.02 -14.28 -19.19
N GLU A 134 -12.42 -15.26 -20.00
CA GLU A 134 -11.72 -16.55 -20.07
C GLU A 134 -10.32 -16.39 -20.67
N LYS A 135 -10.20 -15.56 -21.70
CA LYS A 135 -8.92 -15.23 -22.33
C LYS A 135 -8.03 -14.42 -21.39
N ASP A 136 -8.57 -13.36 -20.79
CA ASP A 136 -7.77 -12.46 -19.96
C ASP A 136 -7.33 -13.12 -18.65
N LEU A 137 -8.18 -13.97 -18.05
CA LEU A 137 -7.80 -14.78 -16.90
C LEU A 137 -6.71 -15.80 -17.26
N THR A 138 -6.82 -16.44 -18.43
CA THR A 138 -5.79 -17.35 -18.94
C THR A 138 -4.45 -16.63 -19.07
N LEU A 139 -4.42 -15.46 -19.69
CA LEU A 139 -3.21 -14.65 -19.85
C LEU A 139 -2.59 -14.24 -18.50
N MET A 140 -3.41 -13.92 -17.49
CA MET A 140 -2.91 -13.64 -16.15
C MET A 140 -2.21 -14.87 -15.54
N VAL A 141 -2.84 -16.05 -15.59
CA VAL A 141 -2.28 -17.27 -15.00
C VAL A 141 -1.01 -17.69 -15.73
N GLU A 142 -1.01 -17.66 -17.07
CA GLU A 142 0.18 -17.96 -17.89
C GLU A 142 1.35 -17.02 -17.59
N LYS A 143 1.09 -15.71 -17.49
CA LYS A 143 2.10 -14.72 -17.09
C LYS A 143 2.70 -15.05 -15.72
N CYS A 144 1.88 -15.51 -14.78
CA CYS A 144 2.29 -15.79 -13.40
C CYS A 144 2.96 -17.14 -13.18
N TYR A 145 2.81 -18.10 -14.12
CA TYR A 145 3.11 -19.51 -13.89
C TYR A 145 4.54 -19.75 -13.37
N ASN A 146 5.52 -19.08 -13.98
CA ASN A 146 6.94 -19.23 -13.64
C ASN A 146 7.40 -18.38 -12.45
N HIS A 147 6.59 -17.46 -11.95
CA HIS A 147 6.95 -16.58 -10.83
C HIS A 147 6.76 -17.31 -9.49
N PRO A 148 7.85 -17.65 -8.76
CA PRO A 148 7.76 -18.29 -7.44
C PRO A 148 7.14 -17.38 -6.38
N SER A 149 7.20 -16.06 -6.55
CA SER A 149 6.57 -15.09 -5.65
C SER A 149 5.05 -15.22 -5.63
N VAL A 150 4.42 -15.54 -6.77
CA VAL A 150 2.97 -15.72 -6.84
C VAL A 150 2.59 -16.97 -6.07
N ILE A 151 1.80 -16.80 -5.02
CA ILE A 151 1.37 -17.90 -4.13
C ILE A 151 -0.13 -18.12 -4.11
N MET A 152 -0.92 -17.28 -4.78
CA MET A 152 -2.37 -17.43 -4.91
C MET A 152 -2.93 -16.52 -6.01
N TYR A 153 -4.06 -16.93 -6.57
CA TYR A 153 -4.80 -16.16 -7.58
C TYR A 153 -6.12 -15.65 -6.99
N SER A 154 -6.39 -14.36 -7.10
CA SER A 154 -7.67 -13.75 -6.75
C SER A 154 -8.51 -13.52 -8.01
N ILE A 155 -9.70 -14.12 -8.08
CA ILE A 155 -10.57 -14.03 -9.28
C ILE A 155 -11.43 -12.76 -9.33
N GLY A 156 -11.34 -11.92 -8.30
CA GLY A 156 -12.17 -10.73 -8.21
C GLY A 156 -12.02 -9.99 -6.88
N ASN A 157 -12.37 -8.71 -6.89
CA ASN A 157 -12.45 -7.86 -5.71
C ASN A 157 -13.84 -7.22 -5.57
N GLU A 158 -14.40 -7.24 -4.36
CA GLU A 158 -15.66 -6.56 -3.99
C GLU A 158 -16.85 -6.79 -4.93
N ILE A 159 -16.84 -7.90 -5.66
CA ILE A 159 -17.85 -8.26 -6.64
C ILE A 159 -19.19 -8.54 -5.93
N SER A 160 -20.16 -7.62 -6.04
CA SER A 160 -21.50 -7.79 -5.47
C SER A 160 -22.22 -9.00 -6.06
N GLU A 161 -22.01 -9.29 -7.34
CA GLU A 161 -22.61 -10.40 -8.09
C GLU A 161 -22.38 -11.76 -7.42
N SER A 162 -21.27 -11.91 -6.68
CA SER A 162 -20.91 -13.13 -5.95
C SER A 162 -21.93 -13.51 -4.87
N SER A 163 -22.85 -12.62 -4.52
CA SER A 163 -23.96 -12.88 -3.60
C SER A 163 -25.10 -13.68 -4.27
N SER A 164 -25.17 -13.64 -5.61
CA SER A 164 -26.18 -14.29 -6.42
C SER A 164 -25.72 -15.68 -6.88
N LYS A 165 -26.68 -16.58 -7.14
CA LYS A 165 -26.38 -17.92 -7.70
C LYS A 165 -25.59 -17.82 -9.02
N LYS A 166 -26.02 -16.95 -9.94
CA LYS A 166 -25.35 -16.75 -11.24
C LYS A 166 -23.90 -16.26 -11.06
N GLY A 167 -23.67 -15.31 -10.17
CA GLY A 167 -22.33 -14.80 -9.91
C GLY A 167 -21.45 -15.83 -9.20
N ALA A 168 -21.97 -16.54 -8.21
CA ALA A 168 -21.23 -17.62 -7.55
C ALA A 168 -20.82 -18.73 -8.53
N GLU A 169 -21.72 -19.17 -9.41
CA GLU A 169 -21.44 -20.14 -10.48
C GLU A 169 -20.37 -19.62 -11.46
N LEU A 170 -20.43 -18.34 -11.85
CA LEU A 170 -19.39 -17.72 -12.66
C LEU A 170 -18.04 -17.69 -11.94
N GLY A 171 -18.01 -17.31 -10.66
CA GLY A 171 -16.83 -17.37 -9.81
C GLY A 171 -16.25 -18.78 -9.73
N GLY A 172 -17.11 -19.80 -9.62
CA GLY A 172 -16.73 -21.21 -9.70
C GLY A 172 -16.04 -21.56 -11.01
N ARG A 173 -16.59 -21.15 -12.15
CA ARG A 173 -15.95 -21.38 -13.47
C ARG A 173 -14.57 -20.72 -13.59
N MET A 174 -14.41 -19.50 -13.05
CA MET A 174 -13.10 -18.84 -13.02
C MET A 174 -12.11 -19.59 -12.11
N ALA A 175 -12.55 -20.04 -10.93
CA ALA A 175 -11.70 -20.82 -10.04
C ALA A 175 -11.28 -22.16 -10.66
N ASP A 176 -12.20 -22.84 -11.34
CA ASP A 176 -11.90 -24.09 -12.05
C ASP A 176 -10.95 -23.86 -13.23
N LEU A 177 -11.06 -22.75 -13.95
CA LEU A 177 -10.10 -22.37 -15.00
C LEU A 177 -8.71 -22.15 -14.43
N CYS A 178 -8.58 -21.39 -13.32
CA CYS A 178 -7.30 -21.21 -12.64
C CYS A 178 -6.66 -22.56 -12.27
N ARG A 179 -7.42 -23.47 -11.62
CA ARG A 179 -6.91 -24.80 -11.24
C ARG A 179 -6.55 -25.67 -12.44
N LYS A 180 -7.28 -25.53 -13.55
CA LYS A 180 -6.96 -26.25 -14.80
C LYS A 180 -5.64 -25.80 -15.40
N LEU A 181 -5.34 -24.50 -15.32
CA LEU A 181 -4.11 -23.90 -15.85
C LEU A 181 -2.92 -24.06 -14.89
N ASP A 182 -3.18 -23.98 -13.59
CA ASP A 182 -2.20 -24.14 -12.52
C ASP A 182 -2.87 -24.63 -11.23
N ASP A 183 -2.75 -25.92 -10.94
CA ASP A 183 -3.25 -26.54 -9.70
C ASP A 183 -2.25 -26.42 -8.52
N SER A 184 -1.09 -25.82 -8.75
CA SER A 184 -0.04 -25.68 -7.74
C SER A 184 -0.24 -24.50 -6.78
N ARG A 185 -1.25 -23.66 -7.04
CA ARG A 185 -1.57 -22.44 -6.28
C ARG A 185 -3.07 -22.39 -5.92
N PRO A 186 -3.43 -21.97 -4.71
CA PRO A 186 -4.82 -21.80 -4.31
C PRO A 186 -5.49 -20.60 -4.99
N VAL A 187 -6.80 -20.73 -5.22
CA VAL A 187 -7.68 -19.67 -5.68
C VAL A 187 -8.41 -19.00 -4.50
N THR A 188 -8.48 -17.68 -4.53
CA THR A 188 -9.16 -16.81 -3.57
C THR A 188 -10.00 -15.75 -4.28
N MET A 189 -10.68 -14.89 -3.50
CA MET A 189 -11.39 -13.71 -3.99
C MET A 189 -11.54 -12.71 -2.83
N GLY A 190 -11.34 -11.42 -3.09
CA GLY A 190 -11.55 -10.36 -2.11
C GLY A 190 -13.04 -10.08 -1.89
N VAL A 191 -13.70 -10.81 -0.97
CA VAL A 191 -15.13 -10.57 -0.69
C VAL A 191 -15.29 -9.50 0.39
N ASN A 192 -15.89 -8.38 0.03
CA ASN A 192 -16.46 -7.45 1.00
C ASN A 192 -17.73 -8.04 1.61
N LEU A 193 -17.58 -8.57 2.82
CA LEU A 193 -18.65 -9.30 3.51
C LEU A 193 -19.90 -8.44 3.69
N MET A 194 -19.74 -7.15 3.97
CA MET A 194 -20.87 -6.25 4.15
C MET A 194 -21.58 -5.97 2.82
N LEU A 195 -20.82 -5.66 1.77
CA LEU A 195 -21.37 -5.42 0.43
C LEU A 195 -22.11 -6.64 -0.10
N ASN A 196 -21.50 -7.82 -0.01
CA ASN A 196 -22.11 -9.07 -0.42
C ASN A 196 -23.39 -9.36 0.39
N ALA A 197 -23.38 -9.13 1.70
CA ALA A 197 -24.58 -9.26 2.53
C ALA A 197 -25.68 -8.25 2.16
N MET A 198 -25.32 -7.02 1.78
CA MET A 198 -26.30 -6.02 1.34
C MET A 198 -26.96 -6.42 0.03
N ASP A 199 -26.17 -6.80 -0.97
CA ASP A 199 -26.66 -7.23 -2.27
C ASP A 199 -27.60 -8.45 -2.15
N ALA A 200 -27.21 -9.46 -1.38
CA ALA A 200 -28.02 -10.66 -1.11
C ALA A 200 -29.35 -10.37 -0.38
N ASN A 201 -29.49 -9.21 0.26
CA ASN A 201 -30.74 -8.77 0.90
C ASN A 201 -31.44 -7.66 0.11
N GLY A 202 -31.14 -7.52 -1.18
CA GLY A 202 -31.82 -6.61 -2.11
C GLY A 202 -31.37 -5.15 -2.03
N ILE A 203 -30.30 -4.86 -1.30
CA ILE A 203 -29.68 -3.53 -1.24
C ILE A 203 -28.57 -3.48 -2.29
N HIS A 204 -28.97 -3.27 -3.54
CA HIS A 204 -28.05 -3.14 -4.66
C HIS A 204 -27.41 -1.75 -4.66
N ILE A 205 -26.08 -1.68 -4.56
CA ILE A 205 -25.35 -0.42 -4.73
C ILE A 205 -25.29 -0.13 -6.22
N LYS A 206 -26.25 0.64 -6.72
CA LYS A 206 -26.21 1.16 -8.10
C LYS A 206 -25.33 2.41 -8.14
N ILE A 207 -24.25 2.33 -8.90
CA ILE A 207 -23.32 3.43 -9.10
C ILE A 207 -23.92 4.41 -10.11
N GLY A 208 -24.27 5.61 -9.63
CA GLY A 208 -24.64 6.75 -10.46
C GLY A 208 -25.88 6.56 -11.35
N LYS A 209 -26.28 7.63 -12.04
CA LYS A 209 -27.08 7.50 -13.26
C LYS A 209 -26.10 7.15 -14.37
N THR A 210 -25.71 5.89 -14.53
CA THR A 210 -25.07 5.51 -15.79
C THR A 210 -26.12 5.74 -16.87
N ALA A 211 -25.83 6.60 -17.85
CA ALA A 211 -26.43 6.42 -19.16
C ALA A 211 -26.27 4.93 -19.55
N GLU A 212 -27.17 4.37 -20.35
CA GLU A 212 -26.86 3.06 -20.96
C GLU A 212 -25.62 3.27 -21.83
N VAL A 213 -24.47 2.81 -21.32
CA VAL A 213 -23.19 2.92 -22.02
C VAL A 213 -22.98 1.64 -22.80
N HIS A 214 -22.62 1.77 -24.05
CA HIS A 214 -22.36 0.66 -24.97
C HIS A 214 -20.89 0.63 -25.36
N LYS A 215 -20.40 -0.56 -25.73
CA LYS A 215 -19.02 -0.76 -26.19
C LYS A 215 -18.66 0.05 -27.45
N ASP A 216 -19.66 0.53 -28.18
CA ASP A 216 -19.52 1.28 -29.42
C ASP A 216 -19.67 2.82 -29.23
N ASP A 217 -19.77 3.29 -27.99
CA ASP A 217 -19.92 4.72 -27.70
C ASP A 217 -18.65 5.51 -28.06
N VAL A 218 -18.81 6.61 -28.79
CA VAL A 218 -17.71 7.54 -29.13
C VAL A 218 -17.64 8.65 -28.08
N VAL A 219 -16.57 8.65 -27.30
CA VAL A 219 -16.35 9.59 -26.19
C VAL A 219 -15.26 10.58 -26.55
N ASP A 220 -15.49 11.87 -26.36
CA ASP A 220 -14.40 12.84 -26.32
C ASP A 220 -13.69 12.73 -24.95
N PRO A 221 -12.44 12.26 -24.88
CA PRO A 221 -11.72 12.09 -23.62
C PRO A 221 -11.45 13.43 -22.89
N LYS A 222 -11.67 14.56 -23.53
CA LYS A 222 -11.56 15.91 -22.94
C LYS A 222 -12.90 16.52 -22.57
N SER A 223 -14.01 15.88 -22.93
CA SER A 223 -15.33 16.36 -22.51
C SER A 223 -15.49 16.20 -21.00
N GLN A 224 -15.91 17.28 -20.32
CA GLN A 224 -16.27 17.19 -18.90
C GLN A 224 -17.58 16.40 -18.80
N ASP A 225 -17.47 15.13 -18.46
CA ASP A 225 -18.66 14.34 -18.14
C ASP A 225 -19.29 14.88 -16.85
N LYS A 226 -20.44 15.56 -16.99
CA LYS A 226 -21.24 16.03 -15.86
C LYS A 226 -22.01 14.84 -15.30
N GLY A 227 -21.32 13.97 -14.57
CA GLY A 227 -21.94 12.82 -13.92
C GLY A 227 -21.15 11.52 -13.97
N SER A 228 -19.81 11.59 -14.09
CA SER A 228 -18.98 10.38 -14.11
C SER A 228 -19.33 9.44 -12.95
N ALA A 229 -19.59 8.19 -13.32
CA ALA A 229 -19.87 7.12 -12.38
C ALA A 229 -18.64 6.89 -11.49
N MET A 230 -18.89 6.72 -10.20
CA MET A 230 -17.88 6.53 -9.16
C MET A 230 -17.45 5.05 -9.11
N SER A 231 -16.18 4.69 -8.88
CA SER A 231 -15.80 3.27 -8.76
C SER A 231 -16.58 2.56 -7.64
N GLY A 232 -16.70 1.23 -7.72
CA GLY A 232 -17.45 0.42 -6.75
C GLY A 232 -16.95 0.57 -5.32
N SER A 233 -15.62 0.52 -5.13
CA SER A 233 -14.93 0.77 -3.86
C SER A 233 -15.28 2.14 -3.27
N VAL A 234 -15.22 3.22 -4.07
CA VAL A 234 -15.50 4.59 -3.60
C VAL A 234 -17.00 4.77 -3.27
N ALA A 235 -17.90 4.21 -4.09
CA ALA A 235 -19.34 4.26 -3.84
C ALA A 235 -19.75 3.54 -2.54
N PHE A 236 -19.20 2.35 -2.29
CA PHE A 236 -19.40 1.61 -1.04
C PHE A 236 -18.99 2.44 0.17
N ASN A 237 -17.82 3.05 0.10
CA ASN A 237 -17.28 3.81 1.20
C ASN A 237 -18.07 5.10 1.49
N ILE A 238 -18.61 5.77 0.47
CA ILE A 238 -19.56 6.89 0.65
C ILE A 238 -20.82 6.41 1.37
N LEU A 239 -21.38 5.27 0.95
CA LEU A 239 -22.59 4.73 1.56
C LEU A 239 -22.38 4.41 3.04
N PHE A 240 -21.22 3.85 3.39
CA PHE A 240 -20.81 3.58 4.79
C PHE A 240 -20.77 4.86 5.64
N ALA A 241 -20.32 5.98 5.09
CA ALA A 241 -20.24 7.26 5.80
C ALA A 241 -21.62 7.86 6.12
N VAL A 242 -22.63 7.62 5.26
CA VAL A 242 -23.94 8.29 5.33
C VAL A 242 -25.00 7.48 6.12
N PHE A 243 -25.04 6.15 6.01
CA PHE A 243 -26.22 5.35 6.42
C PHE A 243 -26.04 4.44 7.66
N LYS A 244 -25.36 4.88 8.72
CA LYS A 244 -25.00 4.06 9.91
C LYS A 244 -26.09 3.13 10.50
N GLY A 245 -27.38 3.48 10.45
CA GLY A 245 -28.47 2.72 11.09
C GLY A 245 -28.93 1.48 10.31
N LEU A 246 -28.99 1.53 8.98
CA LEU A 246 -29.42 0.41 8.12
C LEU A 246 -28.38 -0.73 8.12
N PHE A 247 -27.10 -0.39 8.34
CA PHE A 247 -25.98 -1.34 8.34
C PHE A 247 -25.92 -2.29 9.53
N VAL A 248 -26.61 -2.01 10.65
CA VAL A 248 -26.48 -2.84 11.86
C VAL A 248 -26.98 -4.27 11.62
N ALA A 249 -27.97 -4.47 10.75
CA ALA A 249 -28.51 -5.79 10.42
C ALA A 249 -27.69 -6.54 9.34
N THR A 250 -27.14 -5.84 8.34
CA THR A 250 -26.33 -6.43 7.26
C THR A 250 -24.87 -6.64 7.66
N ASN A 251 -24.37 -5.92 8.67
CA ASN A 251 -23.06 -6.11 9.30
C ASN A 251 -23.07 -7.20 10.40
N SER A 252 -24.09 -8.05 10.40
CA SER A 252 -24.20 -9.20 11.30
C SER A 252 -23.34 -10.35 10.77
N PRO A 253 -22.40 -10.90 11.57
CA PRO A 253 -21.59 -12.05 11.17
C PRO A 253 -22.44 -13.24 10.68
N LYS A 254 -23.59 -13.52 11.29
CA LYS A 254 -24.48 -14.62 10.84
C LYS A 254 -25.03 -14.38 9.43
N THR A 255 -25.37 -13.13 9.12
CA THR A 255 -25.87 -12.77 7.79
C THR A 255 -24.76 -12.89 6.76
N GLN A 256 -23.57 -12.37 7.09
CA GLN A 256 -22.38 -12.42 6.24
C GLN A 256 -21.95 -13.87 5.96
N ASP A 257 -21.99 -14.75 6.95
CA ASP A 257 -21.71 -16.19 6.79
C ASP A 257 -22.69 -16.88 5.84
N ARG A 258 -23.98 -16.54 5.92
CA ARG A 258 -25.02 -17.11 5.05
C ARG A 258 -24.83 -16.66 3.60
N CYS A 259 -24.63 -15.35 3.38
CA CYS A 259 -24.59 -14.78 2.03
C CYS A 259 -23.34 -15.17 1.23
N THR A 260 -22.25 -15.49 1.91
CA THR A 260 -20.98 -15.85 1.25
C THR A 260 -20.79 -17.36 1.04
N ARG A 261 -21.72 -18.19 1.53
CA ARG A 261 -21.58 -19.66 1.50
C ARG A 261 -21.33 -20.23 0.11
N GLU A 262 -22.08 -19.76 -0.89
CA GLU A 262 -22.02 -20.32 -2.23
C GLU A 262 -20.66 -20.01 -2.89
N ILE A 263 -20.28 -18.73 -2.96
CA ILE A 263 -19.00 -18.35 -3.55
C ILE A 263 -17.82 -18.98 -2.82
N TYR A 264 -17.85 -19.06 -1.48
CA TYR A 264 -16.79 -19.70 -0.70
C TYR A 264 -16.71 -21.20 -0.86
N SER A 265 -17.74 -21.87 -1.38
CA SER A 265 -17.64 -23.30 -1.74
C SER A 265 -16.76 -23.55 -2.97
N HIS A 266 -16.50 -22.52 -3.77
CA HIS A 266 -15.68 -22.59 -4.97
C HIS A 266 -14.22 -22.17 -4.77
N LEU A 267 -13.85 -21.60 -3.60
CA LEU A 267 -12.52 -21.07 -3.34
C LEU A 267 -11.70 -22.01 -2.44
N ASP A 268 -10.39 -22.06 -2.66
CA ASP A 268 -9.46 -22.83 -1.80
C ASP A 268 -9.17 -22.08 -0.50
N ILE A 269 -9.11 -20.75 -0.57
CA ILE A 269 -8.92 -19.84 0.56
C ILE A 269 -9.97 -18.74 0.45
N CYS A 270 -10.71 -18.49 1.53
CA CYS A 270 -11.75 -17.47 1.53
C CYS A 270 -11.16 -16.09 1.85
N GLY A 271 -11.20 -15.16 0.90
CA GLY A 271 -10.76 -13.78 1.10
C GLY A 271 -11.80 -12.89 1.76
N TYR A 272 -11.40 -12.19 2.82
CA TYR A 272 -12.26 -11.35 3.66
C TYR A 272 -11.79 -9.89 3.58
N ASN A 273 -12.53 -9.04 2.88
CA ASN A 273 -12.36 -7.59 2.99
C ASN A 273 -13.14 -7.10 4.22
N TYR A 274 -12.45 -6.37 5.10
CA TYR A 274 -13.01 -5.70 6.29
C TYR A 274 -13.78 -6.61 7.27
N GLY A 275 -13.48 -7.92 7.28
CA GLY A 275 -14.22 -8.96 7.99
C GLY A 275 -13.92 -9.14 9.48
N THR A 276 -13.30 -8.16 10.15
CA THR A 276 -12.80 -8.31 11.53
C THR A 276 -13.90 -8.64 12.56
N ASN A 277 -15.15 -8.32 12.29
CA ASN A 277 -16.31 -8.69 13.13
C ASN A 277 -16.72 -10.17 12.98
N CYS A 278 -16.29 -10.84 11.91
CA CYS A 278 -16.76 -12.19 11.54
C CYS A 278 -15.89 -13.33 12.06
N TYR A 279 -14.61 -13.08 12.31
CA TYR A 279 -13.62 -14.14 12.51
C TYR A 279 -14.00 -15.14 13.60
N ASP A 280 -14.35 -14.70 14.81
CA ASP A 280 -14.68 -15.64 15.91
C ASP A 280 -15.86 -16.56 15.57
N LEU A 281 -16.91 -16.04 14.91
CA LEU A 281 -18.08 -16.85 14.53
C LEU A 281 -17.77 -17.77 13.36
N HIS A 282 -17.16 -17.24 12.30
CA HIS A 282 -16.93 -18.00 11.07
C HIS A 282 -15.92 -19.11 11.29
N MET A 283 -14.87 -18.87 12.10
CA MET A 283 -13.91 -19.92 12.48
C MET A 283 -14.56 -21.04 13.30
N LYS A 284 -15.57 -20.71 14.13
CA LYS A 284 -16.34 -21.71 14.85
C LYS A 284 -17.24 -22.53 13.94
N ASN A 285 -17.90 -21.88 12.97
CA ASN A 285 -18.86 -22.54 12.07
C ASN A 285 -18.16 -23.36 10.98
N HIS A 286 -16.97 -22.94 10.54
CA HIS A 286 -16.25 -23.54 9.42
C HIS A 286 -14.81 -23.87 9.85
N PRO A 287 -14.62 -24.91 10.68
CA PRO A 287 -13.29 -25.26 11.20
C PRO A 287 -12.28 -25.62 10.10
N ASP A 288 -12.75 -26.09 8.94
CA ASP A 288 -11.91 -26.48 7.80
C ASP A 288 -11.68 -25.35 6.77
N ARG A 289 -12.22 -24.15 7.00
CA ARG A 289 -12.07 -23.00 6.10
C ARG A 289 -10.77 -22.25 6.37
N LEU A 290 -9.93 -22.10 5.36
CA LEU A 290 -8.85 -21.13 5.38
C LEU A 290 -9.36 -19.73 5.07
N ILE A 291 -8.84 -18.73 5.78
CA ILE A 291 -9.20 -17.33 5.63
C ILE A 291 -7.94 -16.48 5.46
N VAL A 292 -8.00 -15.55 4.50
CA VAL A 292 -7.02 -14.47 4.36
C VAL A 292 -7.77 -13.14 4.40
N ALA A 293 -7.31 -12.19 5.21
CA ALA A 293 -7.89 -10.85 5.19
C ALA A 293 -7.31 -10.09 4.00
N THR A 294 -8.01 -10.12 2.87
CA THR A 294 -7.58 -9.59 1.56
C THR A 294 -7.55 -8.06 1.51
N GLU A 295 -8.35 -7.40 2.35
CA GLU A 295 -8.28 -5.96 2.62
C GLU A 295 -8.64 -5.65 4.06
N THR A 296 -7.82 -4.82 4.69
CA THR A 296 -8.10 -4.30 6.03
C THR A 296 -7.65 -2.85 6.16
N ARG A 297 -8.20 -2.15 7.14
CA ARG A 297 -7.77 -0.77 7.42
C ARG A 297 -6.43 -0.80 8.15
N PRO A 298 -5.53 0.18 7.93
CA PRO A 298 -4.28 0.29 8.68
C PRO A 298 -4.51 0.31 10.18
N GLY A 299 -5.67 0.82 10.56
CA GLY A 299 -6.08 0.92 11.94
C GLY A 299 -6.52 -0.35 12.65
N ASP A 300 -6.81 -1.41 11.89
CA ASP A 300 -7.24 -2.68 12.43
C ASP A 300 -6.07 -3.66 12.61
N THR A 301 -4.85 -3.31 12.19
CA THR A 301 -3.69 -4.22 12.17
C THR A 301 -3.44 -4.89 13.53
N TYR A 302 -3.48 -4.17 14.66
CA TYR A 302 -3.35 -4.79 15.99
C TYR A 302 -4.41 -5.86 16.24
N LYS A 303 -5.67 -5.59 15.89
CA LYS A 303 -6.78 -6.50 16.13
C LYS A 303 -6.69 -7.72 15.19
N ASN A 304 -6.45 -7.51 13.91
CA ASN A 304 -6.33 -8.57 12.91
C ASN A 304 -5.13 -9.47 13.18
N TRP A 305 -3.99 -8.90 13.55
CA TRP A 305 -2.79 -9.69 13.86
C TRP A 305 -2.99 -10.58 15.08
N ASN A 306 -3.75 -10.15 16.08
CA ASN A 306 -4.14 -11.01 17.21
C ASN A 306 -5.00 -12.20 16.76
N TYR A 307 -5.91 -12.00 15.79
CA TYR A 307 -6.68 -13.12 15.22
C TYR A 307 -5.82 -14.08 14.41
N ILE A 308 -4.88 -13.56 13.62
CA ILE A 308 -3.90 -14.36 12.88
C ILE A 308 -2.99 -15.15 13.82
N ASN A 309 -2.68 -14.62 14.99
CA ASN A 309 -1.94 -15.35 16.02
C ASN A 309 -2.77 -16.39 16.76
N LYS A 310 -4.08 -16.16 16.89
CA LYS A 310 -5.02 -17.05 17.58
C LYS A 310 -5.46 -18.24 16.72
N TYR A 311 -5.70 -18.04 15.42
CA TYR A 311 -6.30 -19.03 14.54
C TYR A 311 -5.33 -19.48 13.43
N PRO A 312 -4.94 -20.76 13.36
CA PRO A 312 -4.09 -21.26 12.27
C PRO A 312 -4.77 -21.13 10.90
N GLN A 313 -6.10 -21.11 10.86
CA GLN A 313 -6.87 -20.87 9.64
C GLN A 313 -6.72 -19.45 9.07
N MET A 314 -6.34 -18.46 9.89
CA MET A 314 -6.10 -17.08 9.44
C MET A 314 -4.66 -16.95 8.95
N ILE A 315 -4.46 -16.97 7.63
CA ILE A 315 -3.11 -17.04 7.07
C ILE A 315 -2.45 -15.67 6.88
N GLY A 316 -3.18 -14.57 6.97
CA GLY A 316 -2.63 -13.25 6.67
C GLY A 316 -3.58 -12.07 6.72
N ASP A 317 -2.97 -10.88 6.63
CA ASP A 317 -3.59 -9.55 6.62
C ASP A 317 -3.01 -8.71 5.50
N PHE A 318 -3.84 -8.12 4.64
CA PHE A 318 -3.43 -7.21 3.57
C PHE A 318 -4.01 -5.82 3.81
N VAL A 319 -3.17 -4.88 4.22
CA VAL A 319 -3.63 -3.52 4.53
C VAL A 319 -3.94 -2.71 3.27
N TRP A 320 -5.03 -1.93 3.31
CA TRP A 320 -5.35 -0.86 2.38
C TRP A 320 -4.79 0.51 2.83
N THR A 321 -3.73 1.05 2.25
CA THR A 321 -2.80 0.42 1.30
C THR A 321 -1.38 0.47 1.86
N SER A 322 -0.49 -0.36 1.34
CA SER A 322 0.93 -0.29 1.73
C SER A 322 1.70 0.82 1.03
N TRP A 323 1.19 1.29 -0.11
CA TRP A 323 1.76 2.37 -0.91
C TRP A 323 0.64 3.30 -1.34
N ASP A 324 0.79 4.61 -1.15
CA ASP A 324 -0.21 5.59 -1.57
C ASP A 324 -0.30 5.67 -3.11
N TYR A 325 -1.41 6.17 -3.64
CA TYR A 325 -1.70 6.10 -5.08
C TYR A 325 -2.52 7.30 -5.55
N LEU A 326 -2.47 7.54 -6.86
CA LEU A 326 -3.29 8.56 -7.53
C LEU A 326 -4.74 8.09 -7.64
N GLY A 327 -5.70 8.99 -7.45
CA GLY A 327 -7.12 8.64 -7.45
C GLY A 327 -7.68 8.36 -6.06
N GLU A 328 -8.91 7.86 -6.01
CA GLU A 328 -9.72 7.71 -4.78
C GLU A 328 -9.51 8.87 -3.81
N CYS A 329 -9.58 10.08 -4.35
CA CYS A 329 -8.91 11.22 -3.75
C CYS A 329 -9.36 11.44 -2.31
N GLY A 330 -8.45 11.31 -1.36
CA GLY A 330 -8.63 11.82 0.00
C GLY A 330 -9.24 10.88 1.05
N ILE A 331 -9.38 9.58 0.77
CA ILE A 331 -9.95 8.59 1.71
C ILE A 331 -9.14 8.40 3.01
N GLY A 332 -7.85 8.70 2.99
CA GLY A 332 -6.94 8.68 4.14
C GLY A 332 -6.43 10.07 4.56
N ILE A 333 -7.00 11.14 4.01
CA ILE A 333 -6.55 12.51 4.30
C ILE A 333 -7.17 13.05 5.59
N VAL A 334 -6.35 13.77 6.35
CA VAL A 334 -6.74 14.40 7.62
C VAL A 334 -7.15 15.85 7.37
N ASP A 335 -8.37 16.19 7.76
CA ASP A 335 -8.87 17.58 7.74
C ASP A 335 -8.72 18.23 9.13
N TYR A 336 -8.40 19.52 9.13
CA TYR A 336 -8.26 20.32 10.34
C TYR A 336 -9.26 21.48 10.37
N GLY A 337 -10.01 21.59 11.47
CA GLY A 337 -11.03 22.62 11.67
C GLY A 337 -12.38 22.16 11.13
N LYS A 338 -12.76 22.61 9.93
CA LYS A 338 -14.03 22.22 9.29
C LYS A 338 -13.88 20.83 8.66
N ASN A 339 -14.84 19.95 8.96
CA ASN A 339 -14.97 18.70 8.23
C ASN A 339 -15.49 19.03 6.83
N THR A 340 -14.80 18.59 5.79
CA THR A 340 -15.32 18.73 4.42
C THR A 340 -16.48 17.77 4.13
N GLY A 341 -16.77 16.82 5.03
CA GLY A 341 -17.99 15.99 5.03
C GLY A 341 -18.00 14.89 3.97
N PHE A 342 -17.11 14.96 2.98
CA PHE A 342 -16.99 13.97 1.92
C PHE A 342 -15.90 12.95 2.24
N TYR A 343 -16.23 11.69 1.92
CA TYR A 343 -15.32 10.55 1.97
C TYR A 343 -14.17 10.74 0.99
N THR A 344 -14.47 11.15 -0.25
CA THR A 344 -13.50 11.70 -1.18
C THR A 344 -13.34 13.21 -0.98
N LYS A 345 -12.19 13.77 -1.33
CA LYS A 345 -11.90 15.20 -1.19
C LYS A 345 -11.96 15.85 -2.56
N PRO A 346 -12.48 17.09 -2.64
CA PRO A 346 -12.49 17.81 -3.90
C PRO A 346 -11.06 18.14 -4.34
N TYR A 347 -10.91 18.38 -5.65
CA TYR A 347 -9.74 19.04 -6.21
C TYR A 347 -9.31 20.25 -5.34
N PRO A 348 -8.01 20.49 -5.11
CA PRO A 348 -6.86 19.83 -5.73
C PRO A 348 -6.31 18.60 -4.98
N VAL A 349 -7.15 17.82 -4.28
CA VAL A 349 -6.68 16.52 -3.77
C VAL A 349 -6.64 15.50 -4.91
N ILE A 350 -5.48 14.87 -5.11
CA ILE A 350 -5.26 13.95 -6.24
C ILE A 350 -4.82 12.54 -5.82
N ILE A 351 -4.48 12.32 -4.54
CA ILE A 351 -4.07 11.02 -4.01
C ILE A 351 -5.06 10.50 -2.97
N ALA A 352 -5.04 9.20 -2.72
CA ALA A 352 -5.89 8.55 -1.73
C ALA A 352 -5.56 8.98 -0.29
N GLY A 353 -4.27 9.03 0.05
CA GLY A 353 -3.79 9.37 1.40
C GLY A 353 -3.87 8.20 2.39
N SER A 354 -4.23 7.00 1.92
CA SER A 354 -4.42 5.78 2.73
C SER A 354 -3.13 4.96 2.91
N GLY A 355 -2.10 5.26 2.11
CA GLY A 355 -0.83 4.56 2.13
C GLY A 355 -0.10 4.61 3.48
N THR A 356 0.49 3.48 3.88
CA THR A 356 1.48 3.43 4.97
C THR A 356 2.87 3.92 4.51
N HIS A 357 3.09 3.96 3.20
CA HIS A 357 4.13 4.75 2.55
C HIS A 357 3.46 5.80 1.68
N ASP A 358 4.01 7.01 1.65
CA ASP A 358 3.53 8.01 0.72
C ASP A 358 3.87 7.65 -0.74
N ILE A 359 3.37 8.45 -1.68
CA ILE A 359 3.50 8.17 -3.11
C ILE A 359 4.95 8.19 -3.63
N THR A 360 5.89 8.74 -2.84
CA THR A 360 7.33 8.76 -3.13
C THR A 360 8.08 7.60 -2.48
N GLY A 361 7.40 6.81 -1.65
CA GLY A 361 7.97 5.70 -0.88
C GLY A 361 8.47 6.06 0.50
N PHE A 362 8.16 7.26 1.00
CA PHE A 362 8.51 7.61 2.37
C PHE A 362 7.62 6.85 3.36
N ARG A 363 8.27 6.14 4.29
CA ARG A 363 7.63 5.33 5.32
C ARG A 363 6.94 6.21 6.37
N ASP A 364 5.62 6.13 6.45
CA ASP A 364 4.81 6.88 7.41
C ASP A 364 4.73 6.17 8.78
N THR A 365 4.24 6.88 9.80
CA THR A 365 3.95 6.39 11.15
C THR A 365 3.13 5.10 11.15
N ASN A 366 2.14 4.97 10.26
CA ASN A 366 1.35 3.74 10.16
C ASN A 366 2.20 2.51 9.79
N ALA A 367 3.20 2.64 8.92
CA ALA A 367 4.09 1.53 8.57
C ALA A 367 5.00 1.11 9.75
N TYR A 368 5.40 2.05 10.62
CA TYR A 368 6.12 1.72 11.86
C TYR A 368 5.21 1.01 12.86
N MET A 369 3.98 1.51 13.04
CA MET A 369 2.98 0.85 13.88
C MET A 369 2.76 -0.61 13.46
N GLN A 370 2.60 -0.87 12.16
CA GLN A 370 2.40 -2.24 11.66
C GLN A 370 3.61 -3.13 11.92
N ALA A 371 4.81 -2.66 11.62
CA ALA A 371 6.03 -3.41 11.87
C ALA A 371 6.25 -3.74 13.35
N ILE A 372 5.84 -2.84 14.25
CA ILE A 372 5.85 -3.07 15.71
C ILE A 372 4.82 -4.14 16.09
N VAL A 373 3.58 -4.04 15.59
CA VAL A 373 2.53 -5.05 15.83
C VAL A 373 2.96 -6.43 15.32
N TRP A 374 3.63 -6.49 14.18
CA TRP A 374 4.15 -7.73 13.61
C TRP A 374 5.40 -8.27 14.33
N GLY A 375 5.99 -7.49 15.24
CA GLY A 375 7.22 -7.86 15.95
C GLY A 375 8.47 -7.85 15.05
N VAL A 376 8.46 -7.12 13.94
CA VAL A 376 9.65 -6.96 13.07
C VAL A 376 10.38 -5.63 13.26
N TYR A 377 9.80 -4.74 14.07
CA TYR A 377 10.47 -3.54 14.55
C TYR A 377 10.50 -3.57 16.09
N GLN A 378 11.71 -3.54 16.66
CA GLN A 378 11.95 -3.85 18.08
C GLN A 378 12.19 -2.61 18.95
N LYS A 379 12.53 -1.47 18.34
CA LYS A 379 12.74 -0.20 19.05
C LYS A 379 11.40 0.50 19.31
N PRO A 380 11.30 1.38 20.32
CA PRO A 380 10.18 2.30 20.37
C PRO A 380 10.27 3.29 19.20
N PHE A 381 9.15 3.63 18.58
CA PHE A 381 9.06 4.64 17.52
C PHE A 381 8.35 5.89 18.06
N ILE A 382 9.00 7.05 17.93
CA ILE A 382 8.50 8.33 18.41
C ILE A 382 7.88 9.09 17.25
N ALA A 383 6.58 9.37 17.30
CA ALA A 383 5.92 10.28 16.37
C ALA A 383 5.25 11.40 17.15
N THR A 384 5.21 12.62 16.61
CA THR A 384 4.55 13.73 17.28
C THR A 384 3.62 14.51 16.35
N ARG A 385 2.55 15.05 16.92
CA ARG A 385 1.58 15.86 16.18
C ARG A 385 2.13 17.27 16.01
N GLN A 386 2.08 17.80 14.79
CA GLN A 386 2.56 19.16 14.55
C GLN A 386 1.74 20.17 15.39
N PRO A 387 2.36 21.05 16.19
CA PRO A 387 1.65 21.97 17.07
C PRO A 387 0.61 22.84 16.34
N LYS A 388 0.89 23.21 15.09
CA LYS A 388 0.01 24.00 14.20
C LYS A 388 -1.39 23.39 14.01
N TYR A 389 -1.54 22.09 14.22
CA TYR A 389 -2.81 21.37 14.11
C TYR A 389 -3.45 21.02 15.45
N CYS A 390 -2.70 21.05 16.56
CA CYS A 390 -3.17 20.55 17.85
C CYS A 390 -4.31 21.38 18.47
N LYS A 391 -4.45 22.65 18.10
CA LYS A 391 -5.58 23.51 18.51
C LYS A 391 -6.81 23.37 17.61
N LYS A 392 -6.71 22.66 16.49
CA LYS A 392 -7.80 22.48 15.53
C LYS A 392 -8.48 21.14 15.80
N ARG A 393 -9.81 21.08 15.59
CA ARG A 393 -10.52 19.80 15.56
C ARG A 393 -9.97 18.96 14.40
N THR A 394 -9.56 17.74 14.67
CA THR A 394 -8.99 16.82 13.67
C THR A 394 -10.05 15.84 13.22
N HIS A 395 -10.19 15.69 11.89
CA HIS A 395 -11.10 14.72 11.27
C HIS A 395 -10.27 13.77 10.43
N TYR A 396 -10.18 12.52 10.86
CA TYR A 396 -9.43 11.49 10.16
C TYR A 396 -10.28 10.88 9.04
N GLY A 397 -9.65 10.64 7.89
CA GLY A 397 -10.19 9.74 6.87
C GLY A 397 -10.32 8.31 7.41
N LEU A 398 -11.13 7.48 6.73
CA LEU A 398 -11.44 6.12 7.20
C LEU A 398 -10.19 5.23 7.32
N TYR A 399 -9.19 5.48 6.47
CA TYR A 399 -7.94 4.71 6.38
C TYR A 399 -6.78 5.37 7.14
N ARG A 400 -7.03 6.40 7.95
CA ARG A 400 -6.00 7.13 8.70
C ARG A 400 -6.34 7.18 10.17
N GLN A 401 -5.36 6.90 11.02
CA GLN A 401 -5.55 6.92 12.49
C GLN A 401 -4.73 7.98 13.21
N THR A 402 -3.76 8.58 12.51
CA THR A 402 -2.85 9.55 13.08
C THR A 402 -2.36 10.52 12.01
N ASP A 403 -2.08 11.74 12.46
CA ASP A 403 -1.39 12.80 11.74
C ASP A 403 0.01 13.06 12.32
N ALA A 404 0.43 12.23 13.29
CA ALA A 404 1.73 12.35 13.91
C ALA A 404 2.82 11.89 12.93
N ILE A 405 3.92 12.64 12.88
CA ILE A 405 5.09 12.36 12.05
C ILE A 405 6.32 12.17 12.93
N ASN A 406 7.34 11.47 12.43
CA ASN A 406 8.64 11.33 13.10
C ASN A 406 9.45 12.64 13.00
N SER A 407 9.02 13.66 13.73
CA SER A 407 9.71 14.95 13.83
C SER A 407 9.51 15.60 15.20
N TRP A 408 10.51 16.34 15.65
CA TRP A 408 10.45 17.26 16.79
C TRP A 408 10.97 18.64 16.40
N SER A 409 10.87 19.00 15.11
CA SER A 409 11.42 20.24 14.53
C SER A 409 10.29 21.21 14.21
N TYR A 410 9.75 21.90 15.22
CA TYR A 410 8.61 22.82 15.08
C TYR A 410 8.97 24.25 15.45
N GLU A 411 10.03 24.77 14.83
CA GLU A 411 10.50 26.15 15.00
C GLU A 411 9.33 27.15 14.87
N GLY A 412 9.22 28.07 15.83
CA GLY A 412 8.14 29.06 15.91
C GLY A 412 6.89 28.61 16.67
N PHE A 413 6.87 27.37 17.18
CA PHE A 413 5.78 26.83 17.99
C PHE A 413 6.17 26.58 19.45
N GLU A 414 7.28 27.15 19.92
CA GLU A 414 7.76 27.02 21.30
C GLU A 414 6.66 27.38 22.31
N GLY A 415 6.50 26.56 23.35
CA GLY A 415 5.46 26.75 24.36
C GLY A 415 4.05 26.33 23.92
N GLN A 416 3.83 25.91 22.67
CA GLN A 416 2.53 25.40 22.22
C GLN A 416 2.32 23.93 22.59
N LYS A 417 1.06 23.53 22.75
CA LYS A 417 0.71 22.16 23.08
C LYS A 417 0.87 21.24 21.87
N THR A 418 1.39 20.05 22.13
CA THR A 418 1.54 18.95 21.16
C THR A 418 1.24 17.61 21.84
N GLU A 419 1.20 16.54 21.06
CA GLU A 419 1.08 15.17 21.53
C GLU A 419 2.22 14.33 20.93
N ALA A 420 2.94 13.60 21.79
CA ALA A 420 3.83 12.52 21.36
C ALA A 420 3.09 11.18 21.44
N GLN A 421 3.19 10.41 20.36
CA GLN A 421 2.66 9.06 20.19
C GLN A 421 3.84 8.11 20.13
N ILE A 422 3.98 7.26 21.14
CA ILE A 422 5.09 6.31 21.24
C ILE A 422 4.58 4.90 20.99
N TYR A 423 5.07 4.29 19.91
CA TYR A 423 4.74 2.93 19.55
C TYR A 423 5.84 1.98 20.01
N SER A 424 5.52 0.87 20.67
CA SER A 424 6.52 -0.13 21.09
C SER A 424 5.89 -1.50 21.33
N ILE A 425 6.73 -2.55 21.32
CA ILE A 425 6.36 -3.92 21.68
C ILE A 425 6.37 -4.17 23.20
N GLY A 426 6.92 -3.23 23.99
CA GLY A 426 7.01 -3.38 25.44
C GLY A 426 5.65 -3.38 26.14
N ASP A 427 5.69 -3.59 27.46
CA ASP A 427 4.50 -3.46 28.31
C ASP A 427 4.23 -1.99 28.69
N SER A 428 5.31 -1.21 28.89
CA SER A 428 5.22 0.20 29.22
C SER A 428 6.35 1.02 28.59
N ILE A 429 6.12 2.32 28.49
CA ILE A 429 7.11 3.28 28.00
C ILE A 429 7.25 4.42 29.00
N GLU A 430 8.47 4.93 29.19
CA GLU A 430 8.73 6.21 29.84
C GLU A 430 9.28 7.20 28.80
N LEU A 431 8.77 8.43 28.83
CA LEU A 431 9.17 9.48 27.89
C LEU A 431 9.88 10.61 28.62
N PHE A 432 11.06 10.99 28.14
CA PHE A 432 11.83 12.12 28.66
C PHE A 432 11.87 13.23 27.62
N LEU A 433 11.72 14.48 28.06
CA LEU A 433 11.97 15.68 27.27
C LEU A 433 13.09 16.47 27.94
N ASN A 434 14.21 16.64 27.25
CA ASN A 434 15.39 17.34 27.78
C ASN A 434 15.83 16.80 29.16
N GLY A 435 15.84 15.48 29.30
CA GLY A 435 16.21 14.77 30.53
C GLY A 435 15.12 14.73 31.61
N ARG A 436 14.01 15.46 31.45
CA ARG A 436 12.91 15.47 32.42
C ARG A 436 11.88 14.40 32.05
N SER A 437 11.57 13.51 33.00
CA SER A 437 10.53 12.49 32.80
C SER A 437 9.15 13.14 32.66
N ASN A 438 8.39 12.71 31.65
CA ASN A 438 6.97 13.00 31.46
C ASN A 438 6.09 11.83 31.94
N GLY A 439 6.66 10.94 32.76
CA GLY A 439 6.00 9.80 33.36
C GLY A 439 6.11 8.52 32.53
N LYS A 440 5.84 7.39 33.21
CA LYS A 440 5.76 6.05 32.64
C LYS A 440 4.30 5.68 32.40
N GLN A 441 3.97 5.15 31.22
CA GLN A 441 2.62 4.72 30.85
C GLN A 441 2.63 3.28 30.33
N LYS A 442 1.60 2.50 30.70
CA LYS A 442 1.30 1.22 30.06
C LYS A 442 0.89 1.44 28.59
N LEU A 443 1.40 0.59 27.70
CA LEU A 443 0.98 0.61 26.31
C LEU A 443 -0.43 0.05 26.16
N LYS A 444 -1.24 0.67 25.30
CA LYS A 444 -2.54 0.14 24.86
C LYS A 444 -2.46 -0.09 23.37
N LYS A 445 -2.59 -1.34 22.93
CA LYS A 445 -2.42 -1.72 21.52
C LYS A 445 -1.07 -1.21 20.95
N CYS A 446 0.01 -1.49 21.68
CA CYS A 446 1.37 -1.05 21.35
C CYS A 446 1.60 0.48 21.36
N LEU A 447 0.69 1.29 21.93
CA LEU A 447 0.77 2.76 21.89
C LEU A 447 0.59 3.41 23.26
N ALA A 448 1.40 4.42 23.57
CA ALA A 448 1.14 5.41 24.62
C ALA A 448 1.13 6.83 24.05
N ARG A 449 0.36 7.72 24.68
CA ARG A 449 0.20 9.12 24.24
C ARG A 449 0.57 10.06 25.38
N TYR A 450 1.40 11.04 25.07
CA TYR A 450 1.89 12.05 26.00
C TYR A 450 1.46 13.43 25.52
N LYS A 451 0.74 14.17 26.37
CA LYS A 451 0.46 15.58 26.13
C LYS A 451 1.70 16.37 26.55
N LEU A 452 2.30 17.08 25.61
CA LEU A 452 3.52 17.85 25.84
C LEU A 452 3.30 19.33 25.55
N THR A 453 4.19 20.15 26.08
CA THR A 453 4.45 21.49 25.59
C THR A 453 5.71 21.41 24.74
N TYR A 454 5.67 21.93 23.51
CA TYR A 454 6.83 21.89 22.63
C TYR A 454 7.95 22.77 23.18
N GLU A 455 9.11 22.15 23.35
CA GLU A 455 10.39 22.77 23.71
C GLU A 455 11.44 22.10 22.82
N PRO A 456 12.26 22.87 22.08
CA PRO A 456 13.32 22.31 21.27
C PRO A 456 14.29 21.47 22.10
N GLY A 457 14.79 20.39 21.51
CA GLY A 457 15.78 19.53 22.16
C GLY A 457 15.55 18.05 21.85
N LEU A 458 15.61 17.20 22.87
CA LEU A 458 15.63 15.75 22.74
C LEU A 458 14.43 15.10 23.42
N LEU A 459 13.67 14.34 22.65
CA LEU A 459 12.78 13.30 23.17
C LEU A 459 13.55 11.98 23.27
N LEU A 460 13.46 11.31 24.43
CA LEU A 460 13.98 9.96 24.66
C LEU A 460 12.83 9.08 25.13
N ALA A 461 12.54 8.02 24.39
CA ALA A 461 11.56 7.00 24.77
C ALA A 461 12.28 5.74 25.23
N VAL A 462 11.94 5.24 26.42
CA VAL A 462 12.50 4.01 26.99
C VAL A 462 11.38 2.98 27.17
N SER A 463 11.52 1.83 26.54
CA SER A 463 10.56 0.73 26.55
C SER A 463 10.93 -0.31 27.60
N TYR A 464 9.93 -0.78 28.34
CA TYR A 464 10.09 -1.75 29.40
C TYR A 464 9.23 -2.99 29.17
N ASP A 465 9.69 -4.15 29.64
CA ASP A 465 8.88 -5.36 29.74
C ASP A 465 7.97 -5.36 30.99
N GLU A 466 7.17 -6.42 31.14
CA GLU A 466 6.25 -6.58 32.29
C GLU A 466 6.98 -6.64 33.64
N ALA A 467 8.23 -7.09 33.66
CA ALA A 467 9.08 -7.13 34.86
C ALA A 467 9.72 -5.76 35.17
N GLY A 468 9.48 -4.75 34.34
CA GLY A 468 10.02 -3.41 34.50
C GLY A 468 11.47 -3.25 34.02
N ARG A 469 12.02 -4.23 33.29
CA ARG A 469 13.37 -4.16 32.70
C ARG A 469 13.31 -3.40 31.39
N GLU A 470 14.31 -2.57 31.14
CA GLU A 470 14.44 -1.90 29.84
C GLU A 470 14.76 -2.92 28.75
N ILE A 471 14.02 -2.85 27.64
CA ILE A 471 14.22 -3.73 26.48
C ILE A 471 14.71 -2.99 25.23
N ALA A 472 14.42 -1.68 25.12
CA ALA A 472 14.85 -0.85 24.02
C ALA A 472 14.67 0.63 24.35
N ARG A 473 15.41 1.50 23.65
CA ARG A 473 15.22 2.95 23.68
C ARG A 473 15.40 3.55 22.29
N ASP A 474 14.83 4.72 22.07
CA ASP A 474 15.04 5.52 20.86
C ASP A 474 14.91 7.01 21.16
N THR A 475 15.43 7.84 20.25
CA THR A 475 15.49 9.30 20.43
C THR A 475 14.95 10.05 19.21
N LEU A 476 14.40 11.24 19.45
CA LEU A 476 13.96 12.16 18.40
C LEU A 476 14.37 13.59 18.78
N SER A 477 15.15 14.24 17.92
CA SER A 477 15.75 15.55 18.17
C SER A 477 15.11 16.64 17.32
N SER A 478 15.10 17.88 17.84
CA SER A 478 14.81 19.09 17.05
C SER A 478 15.97 19.42 16.12
N ALA A 479 15.66 19.84 14.90
CA ALA A 479 16.62 20.39 13.97
C ALA A 479 17.16 21.75 14.46
N GLY A 480 18.42 22.05 14.12
CA GLY A 480 19.06 23.36 14.31
C GLY A 480 18.45 24.48 13.46
N LYS A 481 18.94 25.71 13.64
CA LYS A 481 18.37 26.92 13.00
C LYS A 481 18.59 26.99 11.49
N GLU A 482 19.76 26.58 11.01
CA GLU A 482 20.06 26.57 9.58
C GLU A 482 19.15 25.59 8.82
N THR A 483 18.83 25.92 7.56
CA THR A 483 18.07 25.04 6.67
C THR A 483 18.91 24.82 5.41
N LEU A 484 19.07 23.56 5.03
CA LEU A 484 19.86 23.09 3.89
C LEU A 484 19.02 22.21 2.99
N ILE A 485 19.32 22.24 1.68
CA ILE A 485 18.81 21.24 0.75
C ILE A 485 19.75 20.03 0.81
N THR A 486 19.29 18.90 1.32
CA THR A 486 20.03 17.64 1.32
C THR A 486 19.46 16.71 0.26
N ALA A 487 20.31 16.21 -0.63
CA ALA A 487 19.90 15.32 -1.70
C ALA A 487 20.71 14.02 -1.70
N VAL A 488 20.01 12.88 -1.74
CA VAL A 488 20.61 11.55 -1.72
C VAL A 488 20.03 10.73 -2.86
N ALA A 489 20.89 10.34 -3.80
CA ALA A 489 20.55 9.35 -4.81
C ALA A 489 20.53 7.95 -4.18
N GLU A 490 19.47 7.18 -4.41
CA GLU A 490 19.38 5.78 -3.96
C GLU A 490 20.42 4.91 -4.67
N ARG A 491 20.75 5.25 -5.93
CA ARG A 491 21.83 4.66 -6.71
C ARG A 491 22.71 5.77 -7.27
N LYS A 492 24.03 5.65 -7.06
CA LYS A 492 25.04 6.57 -7.64
C LYS A 492 25.45 6.20 -9.07
N THR A 493 25.05 5.01 -9.52
CA THR A 493 25.32 4.51 -10.87
C THR A 493 24.08 3.84 -11.44
N ILE A 494 23.73 4.25 -12.65
CA ILE A 494 22.65 3.70 -13.46
C ILE A 494 23.21 3.16 -14.78
N GLU A 495 22.47 2.26 -15.43
CA GLU A 495 22.80 1.72 -16.74
C GLU A 495 22.40 2.73 -17.84
N SER A 496 23.29 2.92 -18.79
CA SER A 496 23.00 3.60 -20.06
C SER A 496 22.08 2.73 -20.93
N GLY A 497 21.50 3.31 -21.98
CA GLY A 497 20.53 2.62 -22.86
C GLY A 497 19.09 3.07 -22.66
N GLY A 498 18.89 4.23 -22.03
CA GLY A 498 17.61 4.93 -22.04
C GLY A 498 16.55 4.43 -21.05
N ASP A 499 16.68 3.29 -20.37
CA ASP A 499 15.58 2.74 -19.54
C ASP A 499 15.83 2.68 -18.03
N ASP A 500 17.05 2.93 -17.56
CA ASP A 500 17.35 2.89 -16.12
C ASP A 500 17.04 4.23 -15.44
N LEU A 501 16.69 4.16 -14.16
CA LEU A 501 16.24 5.31 -13.37
C LEU A 501 17.11 5.53 -12.14
N ALA A 502 17.38 6.80 -11.85
CA ALA A 502 17.90 7.24 -10.55
C ALA A 502 16.80 7.96 -9.77
N TYR A 503 16.55 7.50 -8.55
CA TYR A 503 15.68 8.16 -7.58
C TYR A 503 16.54 8.99 -6.62
N ILE A 504 16.28 10.30 -6.58
CA ILE A 504 16.96 11.25 -5.70
C ILE A 504 15.96 11.76 -4.69
N ASN A 505 16.19 11.41 -3.42
CA ASN A 505 15.40 11.89 -2.30
C ASN A 505 15.96 13.24 -1.85
N VAL A 506 15.12 14.27 -1.91
CA VAL A 506 15.46 15.64 -1.51
C VAL A 506 14.76 15.94 -0.18
N THR A 507 15.53 16.37 0.82
CA THR A 507 15.04 16.67 2.16
C THR A 507 15.59 18.00 2.65
N LEU A 508 14.74 18.83 3.25
CA LEU A 508 15.15 20.03 3.97
C LEU A 508 15.64 19.64 5.36
N THR A 509 16.91 19.89 5.66
CA THR A 509 17.55 19.50 6.92
C THR A 509 18.28 20.66 7.57
N ASP A 510 18.75 20.48 8.80
CA ASP A 510 19.85 21.27 9.33
C ASP A 510 21.22 20.72 8.90
N ALA A 511 22.30 21.29 9.44
CA ALA A 511 23.67 20.84 9.24
C ALA A 511 24.00 19.46 9.84
N GLN A 512 23.12 18.90 10.68
CA GLN A 512 23.24 17.55 11.25
C GLN A 512 22.41 16.52 10.47
N GLY A 513 21.70 16.95 9.43
CA GLY A 513 20.82 16.08 8.64
C GLY A 513 19.43 15.86 9.26
N ILE A 514 19.06 16.56 10.34
CA ILE A 514 17.74 16.43 10.96
C ILE A 514 16.71 17.14 10.09
N THR A 515 15.66 16.41 9.69
CA THR A 515 14.61 16.93 8.81
C THR A 515 13.79 18.05 9.46
N LYS A 516 13.53 19.10 8.69
CA LYS A 516 12.57 20.16 9.00
C LYS A 516 11.27 19.93 8.23
N PRO A 517 10.12 19.73 8.90
CA PRO A 517 8.85 19.46 8.24
C PRO A 517 8.20 20.75 7.71
N ILE A 518 8.87 21.39 6.74
CA ILE A 518 8.47 22.65 6.12
C ILE A 518 8.31 22.51 4.61
N GLU A 519 7.52 23.40 4.03
CA GLU A 519 7.20 23.43 2.61
C GLU A 519 8.00 24.53 1.90
N LYS A 520 8.78 24.15 0.88
CA LYS A 520 9.55 25.05 0.00
C LYS A 520 9.49 24.53 -1.43
N LEU A 521 9.35 25.44 -2.40
CA LEU A 521 9.49 25.12 -3.82
C LEU A 521 10.96 24.83 -4.12
N ILE A 522 11.27 23.65 -4.67
CA ILE A 522 12.60 23.30 -5.17
C ILE A 522 12.55 23.27 -6.68
N ARG A 523 13.51 23.93 -7.33
CA ARG A 523 13.74 23.83 -8.77
C ARG A 523 14.88 22.86 -9.05
N VAL A 524 14.75 22.11 -10.13
CA VAL A 524 15.66 21.04 -10.53
C VAL A 524 16.21 21.36 -11.91
N LYS A 525 17.53 21.33 -12.03
CA LYS A 525 18.23 21.40 -13.32
C LYS A 525 19.06 20.13 -13.50
N ILE A 526 18.94 19.50 -14.68
CA ILE A 526 19.73 18.34 -15.08
C ILE A 526 20.68 18.75 -16.20
N GLU A 527 21.94 18.36 -16.09
CA GLU A 527 22.98 18.56 -17.09
C GLU A 527 23.74 17.25 -17.32
N GLY A 528 24.16 16.98 -18.57
CA GLY A 528 24.87 15.75 -18.93
C GLY A 528 23.95 14.66 -19.48
N ASP A 529 24.37 13.40 -19.36
CA ASP A 529 23.79 12.25 -20.07
C ASP A 529 22.56 11.64 -19.36
N GLY A 530 21.67 12.51 -18.89
CA GLY A 530 20.43 12.15 -18.20
C GLY A 530 19.32 13.17 -18.43
N SER A 531 18.08 12.75 -18.24
CA SER A 531 16.90 13.60 -18.40
C SER A 531 16.03 13.60 -17.15
N LEU A 532 15.41 14.74 -16.85
CA LEU A 532 14.43 14.84 -15.78
C LEU A 532 13.14 14.16 -16.22
N LEU A 533 12.81 13.03 -15.61
CA LEU A 533 11.59 12.29 -15.94
C LEU A 533 10.40 12.76 -15.10
N ALA A 534 10.62 12.95 -13.79
CA ALA A 534 9.59 13.49 -12.91
C ALA A 534 10.16 14.14 -11.64
N VAL A 535 9.37 15.03 -11.05
CA VAL A 535 9.55 15.61 -9.71
C VAL A 535 8.26 15.48 -8.94
N GLY A 536 8.28 15.28 -7.62
CA GLY A 536 7.05 15.19 -6.85
C GLY A 536 7.27 15.06 -5.35
N SER A 537 6.26 15.37 -4.53
CA SER A 537 6.27 15.11 -3.10
C SER A 537 5.05 14.29 -2.68
N GLY A 538 5.03 13.83 -1.42
CA GLY A 538 3.86 13.17 -0.82
C GLY A 538 2.68 14.12 -0.52
N ALA A 539 2.69 15.36 -1.04
CA ALA A 539 1.62 16.32 -0.81
C ALA A 539 0.31 15.81 -1.43
N PRO A 540 -0.76 15.65 -0.63
CA PRO A 540 -2.02 15.16 -1.16
C PRO A 540 -2.80 16.20 -1.96
N ARG A 541 -2.52 17.48 -1.70
CA ARG A 541 -3.20 18.63 -2.27
C ARG A 541 -2.21 19.45 -3.08
N THR A 542 -2.27 19.35 -4.40
CA THR A 542 -1.32 20.05 -5.29
C THR A 542 -1.92 20.26 -6.69
N GLU A 543 -1.47 21.33 -7.34
CA GLU A 543 -1.72 21.63 -8.75
C GLU A 543 -0.41 21.58 -9.56
N GLU A 544 0.71 21.26 -8.89
CA GLU A 544 2.04 21.18 -9.50
C GLU A 544 2.14 19.95 -10.40
N ARG A 545 2.92 20.07 -11.47
CA ARG A 545 3.05 19.01 -12.48
C ARG A 545 4.20 18.08 -12.14
N TYR A 546 3.94 16.77 -12.17
CA TYR A 546 5.02 15.79 -11.98
C TYR A 546 6.06 15.81 -13.10
N THR A 547 5.69 16.22 -14.31
CA THR A 547 6.60 16.38 -15.46
C THR A 547 7.23 17.78 -15.55
N GLY A 548 7.12 18.58 -14.49
CA GLY A 548 7.74 19.90 -14.41
C GLY A 548 9.20 19.86 -13.99
N ASP A 549 9.79 21.03 -13.80
CA ASP A 549 11.17 21.22 -13.31
C ASP A 549 11.21 21.66 -11.84
N CYS A 550 10.06 21.77 -11.18
CA CYS A 550 9.96 22.18 -9.80
C CYS A 550 8.77 21.56 -9.09
N PHE A 551 8.90 21.40 -7.77
CA PHE A 551 7.83 20.89 -6.92
C PHE A 551 8.02 21.38 -5.48
N THR A 552 6.92 21.54 -4.74
CA THR A 552 6.96 21.96 -3.35
C THR A 552 7.16 20.76 -2.42
N THR A 553 8.11 20.87 -1.49
CA THR A 553 8.33 19.84 -0.47
C THR A 553 7.10 19.64 0.40
N TYR A 554 6.86 18.39 0.82
CA TYR A 554 5.84 18.03 1.78
C TYR A 554 6.49 17.44 3.03
N ASN A 555 6.23 18.03 4.20
CA ASN A 555 6.97 17.72 5.43
C ASN A 555 8.49 17.74 5.22
N GLY A 556 8.99 18.71 4.44
CA GLY A 556 10.40 18.86 4.13
C GLY A 556 10.94 17.91 3.07
N ARG A 557 10.10 17.09 2.41
CA ARG A 557 10.56 16.04 1.48
C ARG A 557 9.97 16.20 0.08
N MET A 558 10.77 15.85 -0.93
CA MET A 558 10.31 15.57 -2.28
C MET A 558 11.27 14.58 -2.95
N GLN A 559 10.93 14.17 -4.17
CA GLN A 559 11.69 13.23 -4.97
C GLN A 559 11.91 13.79 -6.37
N VAL A 560 13.09 13.50 -6.91
CA VAL A 560 13.48 13.76 -8.30
C VAL A 560 13.80 12.41 -8.94
N ILE A 561 13.27 12.17 -10.13
CA ILE A 561 13.46 10.94 -10.90
C ILE A 561 14.15 11.30 -12.20
N VAL A 562 15.36 10.75 -12.37
CA VAL A 562 16.21 10.98 -13.54
C VAL A 562 16.28 9.70 -14.35
N ARG A 563 16.12 9.81 -15.67
CA ARG A 563 16.25 8.69 -16.62
C ARG A 563 17.59 8.78 -17.33
N SER A 564 18.27 7.64 -17.49
CA SER A 564 19.48 7.55 -18.32
C SER A 564 19.17 7.96 -19.77
N THR A 565 20.20 8.38 -20.50
CA THR A 565 20.15 8.44 -21.96
C THR A 565 20.73 7.15 -22.57
N GLU A 566 20.76 7.06 -23.90
CA GLU A 566 21.46 6.00 -24.61
C GLU A 566 22.98 6.00 -24.33
N ASN A 567 23.54 7.16 -23.98
CA ASN A 567 24.98 7.31 -23.82
C ASN A 567 25.40 7.15 -22.34
N PRO A 568 26.58 6.54 -22.09
CA PRO A 568 27.22 6.62 -20.80
C PRO A 568 27.77 8.03 -20.57
N GLY A 569 27.80 8.46 -19.31
CA GLY A 569 28.31 9.78 -18.95
C GLY A 569 27.91 10.23 -17.56
N SER A 570 28.38 11.43 -17.20
CA SER A 570 28.06 12.05 -15.92
C SER A 570 26.73 12.78 -16.00
N ILE A 571 25.93 12.69 -14.95
CA ILE A 571 24.67 13.43 -14.81
C ILE A 571 24.77 14.31 -13.57
N ARG A 572 24.75 15.62 -13.80
CA ARG A 572 24.76 16.64 -12.76
C ARG A 572 23.34 17.11 -12.48
N ILE A 573 22.98 17.12 -11.20
CA ILE A 573 21.64 17.50 -10.72
C ILE A 573 21.81 18.67 -9.76
N THR A 574 21.26 19.82 -10.13
CA THR A 574 21.29 21.05 -9.32
C THR A 574 19.91 21.34 -8.77
N LEU A 575 19.83 21.57 -7.47
CA LEU A 575 18.62 21.84 -6.71
C LEU A 575 18.70 23.24 -6.10
N SER A 576 17.72 24.08 -6.37
CA SER A 576 17.69 25.46 -5.87
C SER A 576 16.35 25.81 -5.23
N SER A 577 16.39 26.69 -4.23
CA SER A 577 15.20 27.18 -3.54
C SER A 577 15.43 28.59 -2.99
N GLU A 578 14.38 29.41 -2.96
CA GLU A 578 14.48 30.78 -2.48
C GLU A 578 14.96 30.86 -1.03
N GLY A 579 16.07 31.59 -0.84
CA GLY A 579 16.71 31.82 0.46
C GLY A 579 17.56 30.66 0.98
N LEU A 580 17.83 29.64 0.16
CA LEU A 580 18.72 28.52 0.49
C LEU A 580 19.89 28.49 -0.51
N ASN A 581 21.04 27.95 -0.08
CA ASN A 581 22.14 27.68 -0.99
C ASN A 581 21.78 26.51 -1.93
N ASP A 582 22.20 26.61 -3.18
CA ASP A 582 22.03 25.55 -4.16
C ASP A 582 22.78 24.29 -3.74
N GLN A 583 22.16 23.13 -3.96
CA GLN A 583 22.78 21.83 -3.75
C GLN A 583 22.98 21.15 -5.09
N THR A 584 24.21 20.67 -5.34
CA THR A 584 24.52 19.88 -6.54
C THR A 584 24.88 18.45 -6.14
N LEU A 585 24.41 17.47 -6.90
CA LEU A 585 24.91 16.10 -6.84
C LEU A 585 25.28 15.60 -8.24
N GLU A 586 26.11 14.55 -8.28
CA GLU A 586 26.54 13.91 -9.51
C GLU A 586 26.31 12.39 -9.41
N ILE A 587 25.73 11.80 -10.46
CA ILE A 587 25.60 10.35 -10.64
C ILE A 587 26.21 9.95 -11.98
N GLN A 588 26.47 8.66 -12.18
CA GLN A 588 27.08 8.13 -13.40
C GLN A 588 26.10 7.22 -14.15
N SER A 589 25.96 7.43 -15.45
CA SER A 589 25.36 6.51 -16.43
C SER A 589 26.49 5.69 -17.05
N LYS A 590 26.42 4.36 -17.06
CA LYS A 590 27.51 3.48 -17.52
C LYS A 590 27.10 2.50 -18.61
#